data_AF-A0AAU0KCM6-F1
#
_entry.id   AF-A0AAU0KCM6-F1
#
_cell.length_a   1.000
_cell.length_b   1.000
_cell.length_c   1.000
_cell.angle_alpha   90.00
_cell.angle_beta   90.00
_cell.angle_gamma   90.00
#
_symmetry.space_group_name_H-M   'P 1'
#
loop_
_entity.id
_entity.type
_entity.pdbx_description
1 polymer ?
#
loop_
_entity_poly.entity_id
_entity_poly.type
_entity_poly.pdbx_seq_one_letter_code
_entity_poly.pdbx_strand_id
1 'polypeptide(L)'
;MGKGTTASGFASTAMGQWATASGDASAAMGYASQAKGRNSLAASGGVTEGTAENSLAAGWGAHAKLAGSVALGSFATADTPAGETAFLAGGQTEPAWKSTHNAVAVGNRTPYSYTYTDLNGNPVTETVPAASRQITGVAGGTHGTDAVNIAQLKRGLSFRAFDSNGALLGALDMESAAAAPAFRAGEGLKLTVDGQTLVLELDGAGGSWNLDTKPGAQPPAAVNPNDTVTFTSGDNIAITRDDKNVTIATKADANFNSVTANAFTAGGASITDNGLVIENGPSVTRAGIDAGNKKIANVAKGEVSQTSADAINGSQLWGVSSSVAGRFGGGSTVNSDGSISAPAYTIRGGTYHNVGDALSAADTEFTNIYNNFGSVYEQMGELRSDVKNVGALSSALSGLKPIQYDPVRPSQIMARFGNYRDTWALALGVAHYVREDFMVHAGVSITHHGESMANAGLTWKIGKKEDKDAIPARYRKGPIGSVYVMQKENAELAGPGGLDGARDGGDEGFAGSGNCGTEGFAGSPTGRTESAHGGTGTPAARLGEGPVGGESIRNHMKGADWICLPVRAFSFVL
;
A
#
# COMPACT_ATOMS: atom_id res chain seq x y z
N MET A 1 -97.89 25.82 96.71
CA MET A 1 -99.08 26.48 96.11
C MET A 1 -99.46 25.74 94.84
N GLY A 2 -100.62 25.09 94.82
CA GLY A 2 -101.11 24.27 93.69
C GLY A 2 -101.52 22.86 94.12
N LYS A 3 -102.18 22.11 93.24
CA LYS A 3 -102.73 20.78 93.56
C LYS A 3 -101.59 19.75 93.65
N GLY A 4 -101.51 19.04 94.79
CA GLY A 4 -100.52 17.97 95.00
C GLY A 4 -99.08 18.46 95.15
N THR A 5 -98.87 19.71 95.58
CA THR A 5 -97.52 20.23 95.85
C THR A 5 -96.99 19.85 97.21
N THR A 6 -95.72 19.51 97.28
CA THR A 6 -95.03 19.15 98.53
C THR A 6 -93.78 20.01 98.70
N ALA A 7 -93.69 20.75 99.80
CA ALA A 7 -92.47 21.46 100.22
C ALA A 7 -92.06 20.88 101.58
N SER A 8 -91.11 19.95 101.59
CA SER A 8 -90.71 19.19 102.79
C SER A 8 -89.30 19.47 103.26
N GLY A 9 -88.45 20.09 102.43
CA GLY A 9 -87.11 20.52 102.85
C GLY A 9 -87.17 21.77 103.72
N PHE A 10 -86.19 21.94 104.60
CA PHE A 10 -86.07 23.15 105.42
C PHE A 10 -85.93 24.38 104.52
N ALA A 11 -86.77 25.41 104.71
CA ALA A 11 -86.80 26.61 103.86
C ALA A 11 -87.05 26.35 102.35
N SER A 12 -87.77 25.27 102.01
CA SER A 12 -88.10 24.95 100.61
C SER A 12 -89.36 25.68 100.12
N THR A 13 -89.49 25.82 98.79
CA THR A 13 -90.68 26.41 98.14
C THR A 13 -91.17 25.52 97.01
N ALA A 14 -92.46 25.13 97.04
CA ALA A 14 -93.09 24.39 95.94
C ALA A 14 -94.32 25.13 95.39
N MET A 15 -94.38 25.32 94.07
CA MET A 15 -95.44 26.05 93.37
C MET A 15 -95.77 25.40 92.02
N GLY A 16 -97.04 25.20 91.68
CA GLY A 16 -97.49 24.51 90.46
C GLY A 16 -98.29 23.23 90.76
N GLN A 17 -98.67 22.45 89.76
CA GLN A 17 -99.36 21.17 90.01
C GLN A 17 -98.31 20.05 90.17
N TRP A 18 -98.40 19.24 91.22
CA TRP A 18 -97.46 18.14 91.53
C TRP A 18 -95.99 18.54 91.70
N ALA A 19 -95.71 19.80 91.99
CA ALA A 19 -94.35 20.27 92.28
C ALA A 19 -93.87 19.78 93.66
N THR A 20 -92.66 19.21 93.72
CA THR A 20 -92.07 18.67 94.95
C THR A 20 -90.71 19.31 95.23
N ALA A 21 -90.58 20.05 96.31
CA ALA A 21 -89.33 20.61 96.81
C ALA A 21 -88.95 19.89 98.12
N SER A 22 -88.06 18.89 98.02
CA SER A 22 -87.69 18.03 99.16
C SER A 22 -86.29 18.27 99.68
N GLY A 23 -85.42 18.94 98.94
CA GLY A 23 -84.11 19.36 99.45
C GLY A 23 -84.20 20.62 100.31
N ASP A 24 -83.30 20.80 101.27
CA ASP A 24 -83.26 22.05 102.05
C ASP A 24 -82.89 23.22 101.15
N ALA A 25 -83.54 24.37 101.36
CA ALA A 25 -83.45 25.57 100.54
C ALA A 25 -83.74 25.34 99.04
N SER A 26 -84.49 24.28 98.70
CA SER A 26 -84.83 23.96 97.31
C SER A 26 -86.10 24.68 96.83
N ALA A 27 -86.21 24.89 95.53
CA ALA A 27 -87.38 25.51 94.90
C ALA A 27 -87.87 24.66 93.73
N ALA A 28 -89.15 24.26 93.75
CA ALA A 28 -89.80 23.54 92.67
C ALA A 28 -90.98 24.37 92.13
N MET A 29 -90.90 24.79 90.86
CA MET A 29 -91.90 25.65 90.23
C MET A 29 -92.43 25.06 88.92
N GLY A 30 -93.74 25.06 88.69
CA GLY A 30 -94.37 24.53 87.47
C GLY A 30 -94.93 23.11 87.62
N TYR A 31 -95.40 22.54 86.51
CA TYR A 31 -96.02 21.21 86.49
C TYR A 31 -94.99 20.11 86.74
N ALA A 32 -95.22 19.25 87.73
CA ALA A 32 -94.43 18.07 88.07
C ALA A 32 -92.92 18.31 88.31
N SER A 33 -92.51 19.56 88.59
CA SER A 33 -91.12 19.89 88.89
C SER A 33 -90.68 19.28 90.22
N GLN A 34 -89.49 18.68 90.27
CA GLN A 34 -88.98 18.02 91.47
C GLN A 34 -87.59 18.56 91.84
N ALA A 35 -87.50 19.36 92.89
CA ALA A 35 -86.24 19.86 93.42
C ALA A 35 -85.81 19.03 94.65
N LYS A 36 -85.01 17.98 94.43
CA LYS A 36 -84.65 17.02 95.49
C LYS A 36 -83.30 17.30 96.16
N GLY A 37 -82.36 17.91 95.45
CA GLY A 37 -81.05 18.27 96.00
C GLY A 37 -81.11 19.51 96.90
N ARG A 38 -80.18 19.63 97.84
CA ARG A 38 -80.04 20.84 98.68
C ARG A 38 -79.72 22.06 97.81
N ASN A 39 -80.32 23.21 98.09
CA ASN A 39 -80.08 24.47 97.40
C ASN A 39 -80.28 24.36 95.88
N SER A 40 -81.25 23.55 95.45
CA SER A 40 -81.52 23.27 94.03
C SER A 40 -82.81 23.91 93.53
N LEU A 41 -82.86 24.20 92.24
CA LEU A 41 -84.04 24.79 91.58
C LEU A 41 -84.51 23.88 90.44
N ALA A 42 -85.78 23.48 90.49
CA ALA A 42 -86.47 22.75 89.43
C ALA A 42 -87.63 23.59 88.88
N ALA A 43 -87.66 23.84 87.57
CA ALA A 43 -88.67 24.70 86.94
C ALA A 43 -89.30 24.05 85.69
N SER A 44 -90.59 24.30 85.49
CA SER A 44 -91.35 23.94 84.28
C SER A 44 -91.24 22.45 83.88
N GLY A 45 -91.33 21.54 84.85
CA GLY A 45 -91.21 20.10 84.64
C GLY A 45 -89.79 19.55 84.72
N GLY A 46 -88.85 20.31 85.28
CA GLY A 46 -87.49 19.85 85.55
C GLY A 46 -87.38 19.00 86.82
N VAL A 47 -86.30 18.22 86.91
CA VAL A 47 -85.98 17.33 88.03
C VAL A 47 -84.51 17.52 88.43
N THR A 48 -84.27 17.87 89.69
CA THR A 48 -82.95 17.74 90.31
C THR A 48 -82.93 16.48 91.16
N GLU A 49 -81.86 15.67 91.03
CA GLU A 49 -81.72 14.43 91.79
C GLU A 49 -81.31 14.70 93.24
N GLY A 50 -81.56 13.75 94.15
CA GLY A 50 -81.28 13.94 95.58
C GLY A 50 -79.80 14.20 95.89
N THR A 51 -78.90 13.72 95.04
CA THR A 51 -77.44 13.94 95.11
C THR A 51 -76.98 15.23 94.41
N ALA A 52 -77.87 15.94 93.71
CA ALA A 52 -77.56 17.11 92.91
C ALA A 52 -77.72 18.41 93.73
N GLU A 53 -76.86 18.60 94.73
CA GLU A 53 -76.83 19.85 95.52
C GLU A 53 -76.44 21.06 94.66
N ASN A 54 -76.92 22.27 94.94
CA ASN A 54 -76.60 23.50 94.18
C ASN A 54 -76.91 23.42 92.68
N SER A 55 -77.89 22.61 92.28
CA SER A 55 -78.19 22.34 90.87
C SER A 55 -79.41 23.10 90.34
N LEU A 56 -79.49 23.24 89.02
CA LEU A 56 -80.60 23.88 88.32
C LEU A 56 -81.13 22.95 87.21
N ALA A 57 -82.43 22.67 87.21
CA ALA A 57 -83.11 21.97 86.13
C ALA A 57 -84.32 22.77 85.66
N ALA A 58 -84.25 23.39 84.48
CA ALA A 58 -85.32 24.23 83.97
C ALA A 58 -85.75 23.78 82.56
N GLY A 59 -87.02 23.37 82.45
CA GLY A 59 -87.61 22.86 81.22
C GLY A 59 -88.23 21.48 81.42
N TRP A 60 -89.20 21.13 80.57
CA TRP A 60 -89.95 19.89 80.72
C TRP A 60 -89.04 18.68 80.47
N GLY A 61 -88.90 17.81 81.48
CA GLY A 61 -88.00 16.66 81.43
C GLY A 61 -86.52 17.02 81.54
N ALA A 62 -86.16 18.23 81.99
CA ALA A 62 -84.76 18.56 82.27
C ALA A 62 -84.27 17.84 83.54
N HIS A 63 -83.09 17.23 83.52
CA HIS A 63 -82.51 16.48 84.64
C HIS A 63 -81.13 17.00 85.02
N ALA A 64 -81.00 17.55 86.24
CA ALA A 64 -79.70 17.85 86.83
C ALA A 64 -79.34 16.75 87.84
N LYS A 65 -78.37 15.90 87.49
CA LYS A 65 -78.06 14.67 88.24
C LYS A 65 -76.89 14.81 89.21
N LEU A 66 -76.02 15.77 88.96
CA LEU A 66 -74.78 15.99 89.72
C LEU A 66 -74.80 17.30 90.49
N ALA A 67 -74.02 17.39 91.58
CA ALA A 67 -73.93 18.62 92.38
C ALA A 67 -73.37 19.81 91.56
N GLY A 68 -73.97 20.99 91.60
CA GLY A 68 -73.54 22.15 90.82
C GLY A 68 -73.81 22.05 89.31
N SER A 69 -74.50 21.01 88.85
CA SER A 69 -74.85 20.85 87.44
C SER A 69 -76.06 21.69 87.05
N VAL A 70 -76.13 22.07 85.78
CA VAL A 70 -77.20 22.94 85.25
C VAL A 70 -77.77 22.33 83.98
N ALA A 71 -79.06 21.98 83.99
CA ALA A 71 -79.80 21.47 82.85
C ALA A 71 -80.82 22.52 82.37
N LEU A 72 -80.66 23.00 81.15
CA LEU A 72 -81.48 24.07 80.56
C LEU A 72 -82.13 23.65 79.26
N GLY A 73 -83.46 23.76 79.20
CA GLY A 73 -84.28 23.36 78.06
C GLY A 73 -84.91 21.99 78.25
N SER A 74 -85.98 21.74 77.50
CA SER A 74 -86.72 20.48 77.62
C SER A 74 -85.79 19.29 77.35
N PHE A 75 -85.88 18.27 78.19
CA PHE A 75 -85.07 17.05 78.10
C PHE A 75 -83.55 17.22 78.26
N ALA A 76 -83.05 18.40 78.64
CA ALA A 76 -81.62 18.56 78.89
C ALA A 76 -81.20 17.70 80.09
N THR A 77 -80.08 16.97 79.97
CA THR A 77 -79.59 16.11 81.05
C THR A 77 -78.15 16.47 81.37
N ALA A 78 -77.92 16.97 82.59
CA ALA A 78 -76.60 17.33 83.10
C ALA A 78 -76.07 16.21 84.02
N ASP A 79 -75.34 15.27 83.42
CA ASP A 79 -74.82 14.05 84.05
C ASP A 79 -73.30 13.87 83.87
N THR A 80 -72.62 14.85 83.29
CA THR A 80 -71.17 14.82 83.05
C THR A 80 -70.42 15.45 84.23
N PRO A 81 -69.53 14.72 84.93
CA PRO A 81 -68.84 15.22 86.11
C PRO A 81 -67.69 16.18 85.77
N ALA A 82 -67.17 16.84 86.79
CA ALA A 82 -65.93 17.60 86.74
C ALA A 82 -64.74 16.67 86.48
N GLY A 83 -63.74 17.16 85.78
CA GLY A 83 -62.50 16.43 85.50
C GLY A 83 -62.54 15.58 84.24
N GLU A 84 -63.61 15.64 83.46
CA GLU A 84 -63.68 14.99 82.14
C GLU A 84 -62.73 15.69 81.16
N THR A 85 -61.93 14.91 80.43
CA THR A 85 -60.94 15.43 79.47
C THR A 85 -61.59 15.66 78.10
N ALA A 86 -61.17 16.74 77.44
CA ALA A 86 -61.67 17.04 76.10
C ALA A 86 -61.25 15.96 75.07
N PHE A 87 -62.07 15.78 74.03
CA PHE A 87 -61.74 14.93 72.89
C PHE A 87 -60.43 15.41 72.24
N LEU A 88 -59.47 14.50 72.06
CA LEU A 88 -58.11 14.77 71.57
C LEU A 88 -57.25 15.70 72.45
N ALA A 89 -57.49 15.78 73.76
CA ALA A 89 -56.69 16.60 74.66
C ALA A 89 -55.18 16.26 74.71
N GLY A 90 -54.73 15.12 74.17
CA GLY A 90 -53.30 14.81 74.03
C GLY A 90 -52.49 14.83 75.34
N GLY A 91 -53.13 14.57 76.48
CA GLY A 91 -52.51 14.63 77.80
C GLY A 91 -52.56 16.00 78.49
N GLN A 92 -53.17 17.02 77.87
CA GLN A 92 -53.37 18.33 78.49
C GLN A 92 -54.38 18.23 79.64
N THR A 93 -54.00 18.72 80.83
CA THR A 93 -54.82 18.66 82.06
C THR A 93 -55.24 20.02 82.58
N GLU A 94 -54.81 21.11 81.93
CA GLU A 94 -55.14 22.47 82.34
C GLU A 94 -56.64 22.77 82.23
N PRO A 95 -57.18 23.75 82.99
CA PRO A 95 -58.62 24.07 83.00
C PRO A 95 -59.27 24.38 81.64
N ALA A 96 -58.46 24.74 80.64
CA ALA A 96 -58.93 24.93 79.26
C ALA A 96 -59.27 23.61 78.53
N TRP A 97 -58.71 22.48 78.98
CA TRP A 97 -58.85 21.16 78.38
C TRP A 97 -59.55 20.14 79.27
N LYS A 98 -59.75 20.47 80.56
CA LYS A 98 -60.37 19.62 81.58
C LYS A 98 -61.35 20.42 82.43
N SER A 99 -62.60 19.97 82.54
CA SER A 99 -63.63 20.68 83.31
C SER A 99 -63.28 20.75 84.80
N THR A 100 -63.50 21.91 85.44
CA THR A 100 -63.32 22.07 86.91
C THR A 100 -64.62 21.93 87.69
N HIS A 101 -65.77 22.01 87.00
CA HIS A 101 -67.11 21.89 87.56
C HIS A 101 -67.95 20.94 86.70
N ASN A 102 -69.03 20.42 87.29
CA ASN A 102 -69.99 19.56 86.59
C ASN A 102 -70.70 20.32 85.46
N ALA A 103 -71.14 19.60 84.43
CA ALA A 103 -71.54 20.22 83.18
C ALA A 103 -72.79 21.13 83.27
N VAL A 104 -72.78 22.14 82.41
CA VAL A 104 -74.00 22.84 81.96
C VAL A 104 -74.49 22.14 80.70
N ALA A 105 -75.63 21.48 80.77
CA ALA A 105 -76.25 20.78 79.65
C ALA A 105 -77.42 21.58 79.08
N VAL A 106 -77.39 21.81 77.77
CA VAL A 106 -78.53 22.35 77.00
C VAL A 106 -79.22 21.27 76.17
N GLY A 107 -78.90 20.00 76.41
CA GLY A 107 -79.36 18.86 75.63
C GLY A 107 -79.08 17.56 76.36
N ASN A 108 -79.24 16.43 75.68
CA ASN A 108 -78.99 15.11 76.24
C ASN A 108 -78.22 14.26 75.22
N ARG A 109 -77.16 13.60 75.67
CA ARG A 109 -76.28 12.77 74.85
C ARG A 109 -76.81 11.36 74.64
N THR A 110 -77.62 10.85 75.56
CA THR A 110 -78.02 9.44 75.59
C THR A 110 -79.55 9.33 75.62
N PRO A 111 -80.19 8.65 74.65
CA PRO A 111 -81.62 8.42 74.72
C PRO A 111 -82.00 7.70 76.01
N TYR A 112 -83.10 8.09 76.64
CA TYR A 112 -83.65 7.38 77.79
C TYR A 112 -85.16 7.27 77.66
N SER A 113 -85.74 6.23 78.25
CA SER A 113 -87.20 6.09 78.32
C SER A 113 -87.69 6.30 79.73
N TYR A 114 -88.82 6.99 79.88
CA TYR A 114 -89.48 7.17 81.16
C TYR A 114 -90.94 6.77 81.05
N THR A 115 -91.44 6.09 82.08
CA THR A 115 -92.82 5.64 82.16
C THR A 115 -93.58 6.51 83.16
N TYR A 116 -94.62 7.20 82.70
CA TYR A 116 -95.57 7.90 83.57
C TYR A 116 -96.95 7.29 83.46
N THR A 117 -97.79 7.49 84.46
CA THR A 117 -99.21 7.11 84.39
C THR A 117 -99.99 8.26 83.79
N ASP A 118 -100.71 8.03 82.69
CA ASP A 118 -101.57 9.04 82.08
C ASP A 118 -102.74 9.43 83.02
N LEU A 119 -103.51 10.44 82.61
CA LEU A 119 -104.67 10.94 83.37
C LEU A 119 -105.79 9.89 83.52
N ASN A 120 -105.69 8.75 82.83
CA ASN A 120 -106.65 7.65 82.82
C ASN A 120 -106.16 6.43 83.62
N GLY A 121 -104.96 6.49 84.21
CA GLY A 121 -104.41 5.41 85.03
C GLY A 121 -103.56 4.39 84.25
N ASN A 122 -103.29 4.60 82.96
CA ASN A 122 -102.49 3.68 82.15
C ASN A 122 -101.00 4.08 82.16
N PRO A 123 -100.07 3.11 82.26
CA PRO A 123 -98.65 3.39 82.11
C PRO A 123 -98.32 3.70 80.64
N VAL A 124 -97.77 4.89 80.39
CA VAL A 124 -97.25 5.36 79.10
C VAL A 124 -95.73 5.45 79.21
N THR A 125 -95.01 4.71 78.36
CA THR A 125 -93.55 4.83 78.22
C THR A 125 -93.22 5.72 77.03
N GLU A 126 -92.56 6.84 77.30
CA GLU A 126 -92.03 7.73 76.26
C GLU A 126 -90.52 7.56 76.16
N THR A 127 -90.01 7.39 74.93
CA THR A 127 -88.57 7.41 74.64
C THR A 127 -88.16 8.81 74.25
N VAL A 128 -87.29 9.41 75.06
CA VAL A 128 -86.66 10.68 74.79
C VAL A 128 -85.40 10.43 73.96
N PRO A 129 -85.32 10.93 72.71
CA PRO A 129 -84.12 10.77 71.90
C PRO A 129 -82.95 11.62 72.44
N ALA A 130 -81.73 11.30 71.99
CA ALA A 130 -80.62 12.24 72.18
C ALA A 130 -80.95 13.57 71.51
N ALA A 131 -80.69 14.66 72.21
CA ALA A 131 -81.07 16.00 71.79
C ALA A 131 -79.86 16.93 71.87
N SER A 132 -79.49 17.51 70.74
CA SER A 132 -78.54 18.63 70.67
C SER A 132 -79.29 19.92 70.36
N ARG A 133 -78.70 21.06 70.76
CA ARG A 133 -79.25 22.39 70.47
C ARG A 133 -78.16 23.27 69.89
N GLN A 134 -78.55 24.13 68.96
CA GLN A 134 -77.70 25.23 68.53
C GLN A 134 -77.73 26.32 69.59
N ILE A 135 -76.55 26.78 70.01
CA ILE A 135 -76.42 27.97 70.86
C ILE A 135 -76.17 29.15 69.92
N THR A 136 -77.20 29.97 69.69
CA THR A 136 -77.13 31.11 68.78
C THR A 136 -76.73 32.39 69.51
N GLY A 137 -76.09 33.34 68.81
CA GLY A 137 -75.68 34.63 69.41
C GLY A 137 -74.42 34.55 70.26
N VAL A 138 -73.64 33.47 70.15
CA VAL A 138 -72.35 33.32 70.83
C VAL A 138 -71.33 34.25 70.18
N ALA A 139 -70.94 35.31 70.90
CA ALA A 139 -69.81 36.16 70.52
C ALA A 139 -68.51 35.33 70.49
N GLY A 140 -67.51 35.78 69.74
CA GLY A 140 -66.27 35.05 69.63
C GLY A 140 -65.57 34.95 70.99
N GLY A 141 -65.19 33.75 71.41
CA GLY A 141 -64.46 33.51 72.64
C GLY A 141 -63.10 34.24 72.66
N THR A 142 -62.76 34.90 73.76
CA THR A 142 -61.49 35.62 73.90
C THR A 142 -60.51 34.90 74.83
N HIS A 143 -60.99 33.93 75.62
CA HIS A 143 -60.18 33.06 76.47
C HIS A 143 -60.29 31.59 76.02
N GLY A 144 -59.32 30.76 76.41
CA GLY A 144 -59.24 29.35 75.99
C GLY A 144 -60.39 28.45 76.48
N THR A 145 -61.23 28.93 77.41
CA THR A 145 -62.41 28.22 77.93
C THR A 145 -63.73 28.70 77.33
N ASP A 146 -63.70 29.74 76.49
CA ASP A 146 -64.91 30.31 75.91
C ASP A 146 -65.42 29.42 74.77
N ALA A 147 -66.74 29.46 74.51
CA ALA A 147 -67.30 28.79 73.36
C ALA A 147 -66.79 29.44 72.05
N VAL A 148 -66.23 28.62 71.16
CA VAL A 148 -65.76 29.06 69.84
C VAL A 148 -66.94 29.15 68.88
N ASN A 149 -67.16 30.31 68.25
CA ASN A 149 -68.20 30.45 67.22
C ASN A 149 -67.67 30.12 65.81
N ILE A 150 -68.58 29.99 64.83
CA ILE A 150 -68.21 29.62 63.44
C ILE A 150 -67.27 30.66 62.79
N ALA A 151 -67.37 31.94 63.15
CA ALA A 151 -66.49 32.98 62.60
C ALA A 151 -65.03 32.79 63.04
N GLN A 152 -64.80 32.37 64.28
CA GLN A 152 -63.46 32.03 64.78
C GLN A 152 -62.91 30.76 64.14
N LEU A 153 -63.76 29.75 63.94
CA LEU A 153 -63.36 28.49 63.29
C LEU A 153 -62.95 28.72 61.82
N LYS A 154 -63.74 29.50 61.07
CA LYS A 154 -63.45 29.82 59.66
C LYS A 154 -62.15 30.59 59.46
N ARG A 155 -61.75 31.43 60.41
CA ARG A 155 -60.47 32.16 60.37
C ARG A 155 -59.28 31.33 60.85
N GLY A 156 -59.49 30.38 61.76
CA GLY A 156 -58.41 29.62 62.39
C GLY A 156 -57.93 28.41 61.60
N LEU A 157 -58.75 27.87 60.69
CA LEU A 157 -58.42 26.70 59.86
C LEU A 157 -58.04 27.13 58.45
N SER A 158 -56.79 27.55 58.26
CA SER A 158 -56.20 27.82 56.95
C SER A 158 -54.99 26.93 56.71
N PHE A 159 -54.98 26.18 55.60
CA PHE A 159 -53.79 25.45 55.15
C PHE A 159 -52.97 26.36 54.23
N ARG A 160 -51.71 26.62 54.57
CA ARG A 160 -50.82 27.47 53.78
C ARG A 160 -49.60 26.68 53.33
N ALA A 161 -49.27 26.77 52.04
CA ALA A 161 -48.06 26.21 51.48
C ALA A 161 -47.06 27.34 51.17
N PHE A 162 -45.79 27.14 51.55
CA PHE A 162 -44.70 28.08 51.27
C PHE A 162 -43.62 27.37 50.46
N ASP A 163 -42.90 28.11 49.63
CA ASP A 163 -41.69 27.60 48.97
C ASP A 163 -40.49 27.58 49.92
N SER A 164 -39.34 27.10 49.43
CA SER A 164 -38.09 27.03 50.19
C SER A 164 -37.53 28.41 50.58
N ASN A 165 -38.02 29.49 49.95
CA ASN A 165 -37.64 30.87 50.23
C ASN A 165 -38.67 31.58 51.13
N GLY A 166 -39.71 30.87 51.58
CA GLY A 166 -40.77 31.38 52.43
C GLY A 166 -41.87 32.15 51.70
N ALA A 167 -41.92 32.14 50.37
CA ALA A 167 -42.99 32.77 49.61
C ALA A 167 -44.26 31.91 49.64
N LEU A 168 -45.42 32.53 49.88
CA LEU A 168 -46.71 31.84 49.90
C LEU A 168 -47.06 31.33 48.50
N LEU A 169 -47.12 30.01 48.34
CA LEU A 169 -47.50 29.32 47.09
C LEU A 169 -49.01 29.18 46.94
N GLY A 170 -49.74 29.17 48.06
CA GLY A 170 -51.18 29.11 48.07
C GLY A 170 -51.73 28.93 49.48
N ALA A 171 -52.96 29.40 49.70
CA ALA A 171 -53.70 29.21 50.94
C ALA A 171 -55.09 28.65 50.64
N LEU A 172 -55.52 27.69 51.45
CA LEU A 172 -56.90 27.23 51.50
C LEU A 172 -57.56 27.87 52.72
N ASP A 173 -58.32 28.93 52.49
CA ASP A 173 -59.17 29.55 53.50
C ASP A 173 -60.60 29.01 53.35
N MET A 174 -61.23 28.57 54.44
CA MET A 174 -62.59 27.99 54.44
C MET A 174 -63.71 29.02 54.17
N GLU A 175 -63.39 30.24 53.72
CA GLU A 175 -64.32 31.38 53.67
C GLU A 175 -65.13 31.47 52.35
N SER A 176 -64.82 30.70 51.30
CA SER A 176 -65.62 30.76 50.06
C SER A 176 -66.02 29.40 49.50
N ALA A 177 -67.33 29.14 49.52
CA ALA A 177 -67.97 27.99 48.89
C ALA A 177 -68.27 28.20 47.39
N ALA A 178 -67.55 29.12 46.70
CA ALA A 178 -68.00 29.63 45.41
C ALA A 178 -66.99 29.57 44.24
N ALA A 179 -65.76 29.12 44.43
CA ALA A 179 -64.89 28.80 43.29
C ALA A 179 -63.82 27.82 43.74
N ALA A 180 -63.60 26.77 42.95
CA ALA A 180 -62.53 25.81 43.20
C ALA A 180 -61.20 26.57 43.40
N PRO A 181 -60.57 26.48 44.59
CA PRO A 181 -59.29 27.12 44.81
C PRO A 181 -58.25 26.41 43.95
N ALA A 182 -57.90 27.02 42.83
CA ALA A 182 -56.82 26.54 41.99
C ALA A 182 -55.50 26.89 42.68
N PHE A 183 -54.79 25.88 43.19
CA PHE A 183 -53.38 26.01 43.49
C PHE A 183 -52.63 26.20 42.17
N ARG A 184 -52.21 27.43 41.87
CA ARG A 184 -51.18 27.65 40.85
C ARG A 184 -49.83 27.47 41.53
N ALA A 185 -49.43 26.22 41.76
CA ALA A 185 -48.01 25.96 41.91
C ALA A 185 -47.34 26.39 40.60
N GLY A 186 -46.13 26.96 40.68
CA GLY A 186 -45.29 27.14 39.51
C GLY A 186 -45.14 25.81 38.75
N GLU A 187 -44.70 25.89 37.49
CA GLU A 187 -44.70 24.77 36.55
C GLU A 187 -44.21 23.44 37.18
N GLY A 188 -45.01 22.37 37.05
CA GLY A 188 -44.60 21.00 37.38
C GLY A 188 -45.42 20.23 38.44
N LEU A 189 -46.30 20.88 39.21
CA LEU A 189 -47.18 20.16 40.16
C LEU A 189 -48.63 20.62 40.05
N LYS A 190 -49.51 19.75 39.55
CA LYS A 190 -50.94 20.03 39.45
C LYS A 190 -51.67 19.28 40.56
N LEU A 191 -52.20 20.04 41.52
CA LEU A 191 -53.02 19.51 42.60
C LEU A 191 -54.48 19.77 42.26
N THR A 192 -55.22 18.73 41.89
CA THR A 192 -56.65 18.84 41.59
C THR A 192 -57.44 18.14 42.68
N VAL A 193 -58.42 18.84 43.24
CA VAL A 193 -59.40 18.26 44.15
C VAL A 193 -60.65 17.99 43.33
N ASP A 194 -60.92 16.71 43.06
CA ASP A 194 -62.17 16.26 42.46
C ASP A 194 -63.01 15.58 43.55
N GLY A 195 -64.03 16.28 44.03
CA GLY A 195 -64.85 15.83 45.15
C GLY A 195 -64.06 15.66 46.46
N GLN A 196 -63.94 14.41 46.94
CA GLN A 196 -63.27 14.06 48.21
C GLN A 196 -61.85 13.50 48.03
N THR A 197 -61.36 13.38 46.80
CA THR A 197 -60.06 12.76 46.51
C THR A 197 -59.04 13.80 46.09
N LEU A 198 -57.87 13.77 46.74
CA LEU A 198 -56.73 14.59 46.38
C LEU A 198 -55.90 13.84 45.32
N VAL A 199 -55.90 14.32 44.08
CA VAL A 199 -55.07 13.76 43.02
C VAL A 199 -53.77 14.57 42.92
N LEU A 200 -52.65 13.88 43.11
CA LEU A 200 -51.30 14.40 42.87
C LEU A 200 -50.87 13.99 41.47
N GLU A 201 -50.94 14.90 40.51
CA GLU A 201 -50.31 14.71 39.20
C GLU A 201 -49.05 15.58 39.12
N LEU A 202 -47.93 14.94 38.78
CA LEU A 202 -46.82 15.65 38.14
C LEU A 202 -47.35 16.04 36.76
N ASP A 203 -47.51 17.34 36.51
CA ASP A 203 -47.86 17.80 35.18
C ASP A 203 -46.78 17.27 34.23
N GLY A 204 -47.20 16.58 33.16
CA GLY A 204 -46.36 15.81 32.24
C GLY A 204 -45.40 16.66 31.39
N ALA A 205 -44.92 17.79 31.90
CA ALA A 205 -43.80 18.53 31.36
C ALA A 205 -42.49 17.86 31.80
N GLY A 206 -42.13 16.74 31.17
CA GLY A 206 -40.75 16.27 31.20
C GLY A 206 -39.84 17.45 30.78
N GLY A 207 -38.90 17.84 31.62
CA GLY A 207 -38.07 19.02 31.33
C GLY A 207 -37.48 18.94 29.93
N SER A 208 -37.67 19.98 29.12
CA SER A 208 -36.98 20.11 27.84
C SER A 208 -35.48 20.11 28.11
N TRP A 209 -34.71 19.31 27.38
CA TRP A 209 -33.25 19.31 27.45
C TRP A 209 -32.68 19.76 26.13
N ASN A 210 -31.48 20.34 26.13
CA ASN A 210 -30.85 20.85 24.92
C ASN A 210 -29.91 19.80 24.32
N LEU A 211 -30.08 19.47 23.04
CA LEU A 211 -29.18 18.65 22.24
C LEU A 211 -28.13 19.54 21.56
N ASP A 212 -26.86 19.30 21.88
CA ASP A 212 -25.72 19.90 21.20
C ASP A 212 -24.74 18.80 20.78
N THR A 213 -24.55 18.62 19.46
CA THR A 213 -23.64 17.61 18.91
C THR A 213 -22.21 18.13 18.69
N LYS A 214 -21.99 19.45 18.81
CA LYS A 214 -20.67 20.07 18.70
C LYS A 214 -20.73 21.52 19.23
N PRO A 215 -20.29 21.76 20.48
CA PRO A 215 -20.30 23.09 21.07
C PRO A 215 -19.63 24.15 20.19
N GLY A 216 -20.36 25.22 19.90
CA GLY A 216 -19.89 26.36 19.11
C GLY A 216 -20.01 26.21 17.58
N ALA A 217 -20.43 25.05 17.06
CA ALA A 217 -20.71 24.89 15.62
C ALA A 217 -22.16 25.25 15.25
N GLN A 218 -23.10 25.00 16.16
CA GLN A 218 -24.53 25.32 16.03
C GLN A 218 -25.14 25.55 17.41
N PRO A 219 -26.19 26.39 17.55
CA PRO A 219 -26.84 26.61 18.83
C PRO A 219 -27.51 25.31 19.34
N PRO A 220 -27.52 25.05 20.66
CA PRO A 220 -28.19 23.89 21.23
C PRO A 220 -29.67 23.86 20.83
N ALA A 221 -30.17 22.70 20.40
CA ALA A 221 -31.56 22.51 20.02
C ALA A 221 -32.38 22.00 21.20
N ALA A 222 -33.45 22.70 21.59
CA ALA A 222 -34.35 22.23 22.63
C ALA A 222 -35.10 20.97 22.15
N VAL A 223 -35.00 19.89 22.93
CA VAL A 223 -35.76 18.65 22.76
C VAL A 223 -36.86 18.67 23.82
N ASN A 224 -38.07 18.97 23.38
CA ASN A 224 -39.27 19.05 24.21
C ASN A 224 -39.86 17.65 24.49
N PRO A 225 -40.80 17.54 25.44
CA PRO A 225 -41.63 16.34 25.57
C PRO A 225 -42.21 15.87 24.24
N ASN A 226 -42.03 14.57 23.95
CA ASN A 226 -42.47 13.89 22.72
C ASN A 226 -41.68 14.23 21.44
N ASP A 227 -40.64 15.06 21.50
CA ASP A 227 -39.73 15.23 20.37
C ASP A 227 -38.96 13.94 20.10
N THR A 228 -38.76 13.63 18.82
CA THR A 228 -38.00 12.45 18.39
C THR A 228 -36.60 12.86 17.95
N VAL A 229 -35.58 12.41 18.68
CA VAL A 229 -34.17 12.54 18.25
C VAL A 229 -33.83 11.36 17.34
N THR A 230 -33.49 11.65 16.09
CA THR A 230 -33.13 10.62 15.10
C THR A 230 -31.62 10.49 14.99
N PHE A 231 -31.09 9.28 15.18
CA PHE A 231 -29.70 8.95 14.89
C PHE A 231 -29.63 8.20 13.56
N THR A 232 -29.05 8.82 12.54
CA THR A 232 -28.88 8.21 11.22
C THR A 232 -27.50 7.55 11.11
N SER A 233 -27.44 6.34 10.56
CA SER A 233 -26.16 5.72 10.19
C SER A 233 -25.45 6.58 9.14
N GLY A 234 -24.16 6.84 9.35
CA GLY A 234 -23.30 7.50 8.37
C GLY A 234 -22.60 6.49 7.45
N ASP A 235 -21.58 6.93 6.73
CA ASP A 235 -20.80 6.07 5.84
C ASP A 235 -20.03 5.01 6.60
N ASN A 236 -19.33 5.38 7.67
CA ASN A 236 -18.47 4.45 8.44
C ASN A 236 -19.06 4.01 9.78
N ILE A 237 -20.12 4.67 10.26
CA ILE A 237 -20.75 4.38 11.54
C ILE A 237 -22.14 3.79 11.28
N ALA A 238 -22.33 2.54 11.72
CA ALA A 238 -23.61 1.87 11.80
C ALA A 238 -24.26 2.19 13.15
N ILE A 239 -25.52 2.60 13.10
CA ILE A 239 -26.36 2.82 14.28
C ILE A 239 -27.55 1.89 14.15
N THR A 240 -27.72 0.99 15.12
CA THR A 240 -28.84 0.04 15.19
C THR A 240 -29.53 0.18 16.55
N ARG A 241 -30.79 -0.24 16.63
CA ARG A 241 -31.58 -0.20 17.86
C ARG A 241 -32.34 -1.51 18.04
N ASP A 242 -32.33 -2.02 19.26
CA ASP A 242 -33.22 -3.09 19.73
C ASP A 242 -33.91 -2.64 21.03
N ASP A 243 -35.21 -2.39 20.94
CA ASP A 243 -36.01 -1.69 21.96
C ASP A 243 -35.27 -0.46 22.54
N LYS A 244 -34.85 -0.48 23.81
CA LYS A 244 -34.19 0.66 24.47
C LYS A 244 -32.68 0.68 24.29
N ASN A 245 -32.10 -0.32 23.61
CA ASN A 245 -30.66 -0.44 23.39
C ASN A 245 -30.29 0.16 22.03
N VAL A 246 -29.43 1.18 22.03
CA VAL A 246 -28.83 1.73 20.81
C VAL A 246 -27.39 1.22 20.72
N THR A 247 -27.05 0.58 19.61
CA THR A 247 -25.68 0.14 19.31
C THR A 247 -25.08 1.04 18.24
N ILE A 248 -23.95 1.67 18.56
CA ILE A 248 -23.14 2.45 17.64
C ILE A 248 -21.87 1.65 17.37
N ALA A 249 -21.65 1.25 16.13
CA ALA A 249 -20.51 0.44 15.71
C ALA A 249 -19.87 1.01 14.44
N THR A 250 -18.58 0.75 14.25
CA THR A 250 -17.95 0.93 12.94
C THR A 250 -18.45 -0.15 11.98
N LYS A 251 -18.70 0.22 10.72
CA LYS A 251 -18.96 -0.80 9.67
C LYS A 251 -17.72 -1.66 9.46
N ALA A 252 -17.94 -2.90 9.00
CA ALA A 252 -16.84 -3.79 8.61
C ALA A 252 -15.96 -3.17 7.51
N ASP A 253 -16.59 -2.50 6.55
CA ASP A 253 -15.93 -1.83 5.43
C ASP A 253 -16.01 -0.30 5.61
N ALA A 254 -15.12 0.26 6.42
CA ALA A 254 -15.01 1.70 6.58
C ALA A 254 -14.25 2.33 5.40
N ASN A 255 -14.81 3.39 4.81
CA ASN A 255 -14.22 4.14 3.71
C ASN A 255 -13.66 5.49 4.20
N PHE A 256 -12.37 5.72 4.00
CA PHE A 256 -11.71 6.98 4.33
C PHE A 256 -11.02 7.56 3.10
N ASN A 257 -11.29 8.82 2.77
CA ASN A 257 -10.51 9.54 1.75
C ASN A 257 -9.06 9.79 2.20
N SER A 258 -8.85 10.01 3.50
CA SER A 258 -7.55 10.23 4.11
C SER A 258 -7.56 9.75 5.57
N VAL A 259 -6.45 9.17 6.01
CA VAL A 259 -6.25 8.75 7.40
C VAL A 259 -4.97 9.39 7.92
N THR A 260 -5.07 10.16 9.01
CA THR A 260 -3.89 10.66 9.75
C THR A 260 -3.63 9.72 10.91
N ALA A 261 -2.54 8.96 10.85
CA ALA A 261 -2.13 8.03 11.90
C ALA A 261 -0.60 8.00 12.02
N ASN A 262 -0.08 7.81 13.23
CA ASN A 262 1.37 7.63 13.45
C ASN A 262 1.86 6.30 12.84
N ALA A 263 0.98 5.29 12.80
CA ALA A 263 1.20 4.01 12.14
C ALA A 263 -0.14 3.47 11.65
N PHE A 264 -0.16 2.94 10.43
CA PHE A 264 -1.27 2.15 9.89
C PHE A 264 -0.80 0.71 9.73
N THR A 265 -1.39 -0.21 10.49
CA THR A 265 -1.05 -1.63 10.43
C THR A 265 -2.27 -2.43 10.03
N ALA A 266 -2.16 -3.20 8.95
CA ALA A 266 -3.18 -4.06 8.40
C ALA A 266 -2.60 -5.46 8.15
N GLY A 267 -2.83 -6.38 9.10
CA GLY A 267 -2.18 -7.68 9.10
C GLY A 267 -0.65 -7.52 9.16
N GLY A 268 0.07 -8.15 8.22
CA GLY A 268 1.53 -8.08 8.12
C GLY A 268 2.08 -6.82 7.43
N ALA A 269 1.22 -5.90 6.95
CA ALA A 269 1.67 -4.65 6.34
C ALA A 269 1.58 -3.49 7.33
N SER A 270 2.62 -2.66 7.38
CA SER A 270 2.66 -1.46 8.21
C SER A 270 3.18 -0.26 7.42
N ILE A 271 2.49 0.88 7.56
CA ILE A 271 2.92 2.19 7.08
C ILE A 271 3.21 3.04 8.31
N THR A 272 4.44 3.50 8.44
CA THR A 272 4.90 4.35 9.55
C THR A 272 5.63 5.58 9.01
N ASP A 273 6.16 6.43 9.89
CA ASP A 273 7.04 7.55 9.52
C ASP A 273 8.29 7.11 8.73
N ASN A 274 8.66 5.83 8.79
CA ASN A 274 9.77 5.26 8.03
C ASN A 274 9.36 4.73 6.64
N GLY A 275 8.06 4.63 6.33
CA GLY A 275 7.53 4.13 5.05
C GLY A 275 6.70 2.84 5.18
N LEU A 276 6.52 2.14 4.06
CA LEU A 276 5.77 0.87 3.94
C LEU A 276 6.70 -0.32 4.20
N VAL A 277 6.29 -1.22 5.08
CA VAL A 277 6.94 -2.51 5.32
C VAL A 277 5.88 -3.61 5.24
N ILE A 278 6.15 -4.65 4.45
CA ILE A 278 5.36 -5.89 4.44
C ILE A 278 6.20 -6.98 5.09
N GLU A 279 5.71 -7.58 6.17
CA GLU A 279 6.40 -8.65 6.88
C GLU A 279 6.74 -9.82 5.93
N ASN A 280 8.01 -10.26 5.93
CA ASN A 280 8.55 -11.29 5.02
C ASN A 280 8.39 -10.96 3.51
N GLY A 281 8.15 -9.69 3.18
CA GLY A 281 7.88 -9.20 1.83
C GLY A 281 8.68 -7.94 1.46
N PRO A 282 8.29 -7.27 0.36
CA PRO A 282 8.92 -6.03 -0.05
C PRO A 282 8.68 -4.88 0.94
N SER A 283 9.57 -3.89 0.93
CA SER A 283 9.43 -2.65 1.68
C SER A 283 9.84 -1.44 0.85
N VAL A 284 9.23 -0.30 1.16
CA VAL A 284 9.56 1.02 0.62
C VAL A 284 9.74 1.95 1.80
N THR A 285 10.98 2.17 2.20
CA THR A 285 11.33 2.95 3.38
C THR A 285 12.19 4.16 3.01
N ARG A 286 12.53 4.99 3.99
CA ARG A 286 13.51 6.07 3.81
C ARG A 286 14.89 5.57 3.40
N ALA A 287 15.21 4.30 3.63
CA ALA A 287 16.45 3.66 3.18
C ALA A 287 16.40 3.22 1.70
N GLY A 288 15.23 3.30 1.05
CA GLY A 288 15.00 2.89 -0.33
C GLY A 288 13.99 1.75 -0.46
N ILE A 289 14.07 1.05 -1.60
CA ILE A 289 13.19 -0.06 -1.95
C ILE A 289 13.94 -1.37 -1.74
N ASP A 290 13.39 -2.27 -0.94
CA ASP A 290 13.87 -3.64 -0.80
C ASP A 290 12.78 -4.60 -1.31
N ALA A 291 13.13 -5.47 -2.26
CA ALA A 291 12.20 -6.45 -2.82
C ALA A 291 12.01 -7.69 -1.93
N GLY A 292 12.75 -7.84 -0.83
CA GLY A 292 12.62 -8.98 0.09
C GLY A 292 12.96 -10.32 -0.58
N ASN A 293 14.05 -10.34 -1.38
CA ASN A 293 14.48 -11.47 -2.21
C ASN A 293 13.42 -11.98 -3.21
N LYS A 294 12.44 -11.14 -3.59
CA LYS A 294 11.43 -11.49 -4.59
C LYS A 294 11.82 -10.96 -5.97
N LYS A 295 11.35 -11.65 -7.01
CA LYS A 295 11.46 -11.20 -8.40
C LYS A 295 10.59 -9.97 -8.61
N ILE A 296 11.16 -8.91 -9.18
CA ILE A 296 10.42 -7.75 -9.68
C ILE A 296 10.00 -8.05 -11.13
N ALA A 297 8.71 -8.23 -11.37
CA ALA A 297 8.14 -8.48 -12.70
C ALA A 297 7.42 -7.23 -13.22
N ASN A 298 7.04 -7.25 -14.52
CA ASN A 298 6.31 -6.16 -15.17
C ASN A 298 7.05 -4.80 -15.20
N VAL A 299 8.37 -4.85 -15.17
CA VAL A 299 9.22 -3.65 -15.35
C VAL A 299 9.16 -3.27 -16.83
N ALA A 300 8.60 -2.09 -17.12
CA ALA A 300 8.62 -1.51 -18.47
C ALA A 300 10.07 -1.26 -18.93
N LYS A 301 10.29 -1.01 -20.23
CA LYS A 301 11.63 -0.67 -20.71
C LYS A 301 12.02 0.70 -20.14
N GLY A 302 13.05 0.76 -19.31
CA GLY A 302 13.60 2.01 -18.81
C GLY A 302 14.35 2.78 -19.89
N GLU A 303 14.54 4.08 -19.73
CA GLU A 303 15.42 4.84 -20.62
C GLU A 303 16.87 4.35 -20.50
N VAL A 304 17.57 4.19 -21.64
CA VAL A 304 19.00 3.85 -21.67
C VAL A 304 19.79 5.08 -22.12
N SER A 305 20.31 5.83 -21.17
CA SER A 305 21.17 7.00 -21.36
C SER A 305 22.20 7.09 -20.23
N GLN A 306 23.25 7.91 -20.38
CA GLN A 306 24.33 8.01 -19.39
C GLN A 306 23.86 8.52 -18.02
N THR A 307 22.73 9.22 -17.98
CA THR A 307 22.19 9.86 -16.77
C THR A 307 20.86 9.24 -16.31
N SER A 308 20.38 8.19 -16.99
CA SER A 308 19.12 7.54 -16.62
C SER A 308 19.21 6.91 -15.22
N ALA A 309 18.15 7.08 -14.44
CA ALA A 309 17.95 6.43 -13.14
C ALA A 309 16.86 5.35 -13.20
N ASP A 310 16.37 5.03 -14.40
CA ASP A 310 15.31 4.04 -14.60
C ASP A 310 15.84 2.61 -14.38
N ALA A 311 14.98 1.74 -13.86
CA ALA A 311 15.24 0.31 -13.89
C ALA A 311 15.13 -0.21 -15.33
N ILE A 312 16.13 -0.98 -15.78
CA ILE A 312 16.07 -1.72 -17.04
C ILE A 312 15.46 -3.11 -16.84
N ASN A 313 14.84 -3.66 -17.88
CA ASN A 313 14.28 -5.00 -17.84
C ASN A 313 15.11 -6.02 -18.63
N GLY A 314 14.78 -7.31 -18.46
CA GLY A 314 15.49 -8.41 -19.13
C GLY A 314 15.49 -8.33 -20.66
N SER A 315 14.46 -7.74 -21.29
CA SER A 315 14.42 -7.59 -22.75
C SER A 315 15.46 -6.59 -23.27
N GLN A 316 15.79 -5.56 -22.48
CA GLN A 316 16.82 -4.58 -22.84
C GLN A 316 18.20 -5.19 -22.71
N LEU A 317 18.47 -5.90 -21.61
CA LEU A 317 19.72 -6.64 -21.44
C LEU A 317 19.89 -7.71 -22.53
N TRP A 318 18.82 -8.45 -22.85
CA TRP A 318 18.81 -9.41 -23.95
C TRP A 318 19.14 -8.77 -25.30
N GLY A 319 18.60 -7.58 -25.58
CA GLY A 319 18.93 -6.82 -26.79
C GLY A 319 20.42 -6.50 -26.89
N VAL A 320 21.06 -6.13 -25.77
CA VAL A 320 22.51 -5.91 -25.71
C VAL A 320 23.26 -7.23 -25.92
N SER A 321 22.93 -8.30 -25.19
CA SER A 321 23.57 -9.61 -25.34
C SER A 321 23.44 -10.15 -26.78
N SER A 322 22.29 -9.96 -27.42
CA SER A 322 22.03 -10.40 -28.79
C SER A 322 22.85 -9.62 -29.80
N SER A 323 23.04 -8.32 -29.57
CA SER A 323 23.93 -7.49 -30.38
C SER A 323 25.37 -8.01 -30.31
N VAL A 324 25.88 -8.29 -29.09
CA VAL A 324 27.23 -8.79 -28.89
C VAL A 324 27.42 -10.19 -29.50
N ALA A 325 26.49 -11.13 -29.30
CA ALA A 325 26.51 -12.45 -29.93
C ALA A 325 26.57 -12.35 -31.46
N GLY A 326 25.76 -11.47 -32.05
CA GLY A 326 25.80 -11.19 -33.49
C GLY A 326 27.12 -10.59 -33.97
N ARG A 327 27.85 -9.85 -33.13
CA ARG A 327 29.18 -9.30 -33.45
C ARG A 327 30.29 -10.34 -33.36
N PHE A 328 30.18 -11.34 -32.48
CA PHE A 328 31.08 -12.49 -32.53
C PHE A 328 30.79 -13.35 -33.76
N GLY A 329 29.53 -13.55 -34.15
CA GLY A 329 29.22 -14.43 -35.26
C GLY A 329 29.63 -15.87 -34.93
N GLY A 330 30.08 -16.65 -35.93
CA GLY A 330 30.49 -18.05 -35.71
C GLY A 330 29.40 -18.93 -35.10
N GLY A 331 28.11 -18.58 -35.25
CA GLY A 331 26.99 -19.29 -34.62
C GLY A 331 26.74 -18.95 -33.14
N SER A 332 27.40 -17.93 -32.59
CA SER A 332 27.15 -17.44 -31.23
C SER A 332 25.71 -16.89 -31.08
N THR A 333 25.08 -17.20 -29.96
CA THR A 333 23.68 -16.86 -29.62
C THR A 333 23.55 -16.48 -28.15
N VAL A 334 22.42 -15.87 -27.77
CA VAL A 334 22.11 -15.64 -26.35
C VAL A 334 21.39 -16.88 -25.78
N ASN A 335 21.88 -17.41 -24.66
CA ASN A 335 21.27 -18.52 -23.93
C ASN A 335 20.09 -18.05 -23.08
N SER A 336 19.26 -18.97 -22.58
CA SER A 336 18.06 -18.64 -21.79
C SER A 336 18.33 -17.88 -20.48
N ASP A 337 19.55 -17.96 -19.96
CA ASP A 337 20.01 -17.23 -18.76
C ASP A 337 20.58 -15.83 -19.08
N GLY A 338 20.64 -15.45 -20.36
CA GLY A 338 21.20 -14.18 -20.83
C GLY A 338 22.69 -14.20 -21.14
N SER A 339 23.39 -15.32 -20.88
CA SER A 339 24.80 -15.51 -21.27
C SER A 339 24.95 -15.67 -22.79
N ILE A 340 26.15 -15.40 -23.30
CA ILE A 340 26.47 -15.55 -24.74
C ILE A 340 27.15 -16.90 -24.95
N SER A 341 26.64 -17.72 -25.87
CA SER A 341 27.26 -18.98 -26.26
C SER A 341 28.55 -18.74 -27.03
N ALA A 342 29.52 -19.65 -26.86
CA ALA A 342 30.80 -19.52 -27.54
C ALA A 342 30.63 -19.56 -29.07
N PRO A 343 31.32 -18.69 -29.84
CA PRO A 343 31.37 -18.81 -31.29
C PRO A 343 32.09 -20.10 -31.72
N ALA A 344 32.01 -20.45 -32.99
CA ALA A 344 32.78 -21.52 -33.61
C ALA A 344 33.43 -20.96 -34.88
N TYR A 345 34.73 -20.68 -34.81
CA TYR A 345 35.53 -20.24 -35.94
C TYR A 345 36.33 -21.42 -36.49
N THR A 346 36.21 -21.69 -37.78
CA THR A 346 36.94 -22.78 -38.43
C THR A 346 38.14 -22.24 -39.19
N ILE A 347 39.35 -22.67 -38.80
CA ILE A 347 40.62 -22.30 -39.45
C ILE A 347 41.36 -23.58 -39.79
N ARG A 348 41.55 -23.83 -41.09
CA ARG A 348 42.19 -25.05 -41.63
C ARG A 348 41.68 -26.37 -41.01
N GLY A 349 40.38 -26.44 -40.72
CA GLY A 349 39.73 -27.63 -40.17
C GLY A 349 39.74 -27.72 -38.63
N GLY A 350 40.49 -26.87 -37.92
CA GLY A 350 40.37 -26.69 -36.47
C GLY A 350 39.19 -25.78 -36.11
N THR A 351 38.48 -26.06 -35.01
CA THR A 351 37.37 -25.24 -34.52
C THR A 351 37.77 -24.55 -33.21
N TYR A 352 37.57 -23.23 -33.14
CA TYR A 352 37.98 -22.39 -32.03
C TYR A 352 36.78 -21.63 -31.45
N HIS A 353 36.74 -21.54 -30.11
CA HIS A 353 35.57 -21.06 -29.37
C HIS A 353 35.70 -19.66 -28.77
N ASN A 354 36.76 -18.95 -29.13
CA ASN A 354 36.96 -17.54 -28.82
C ASN A 354 37.81 -16.90 -29.91
N VAL A 355 37.82 -15.57 -29.94
CA VAL A 355 38.52 -14.79 -30.97
C VAL A 355 40.05 -14.92 -30.84
N GLY A 356 40.57 -14.97 -29.61
CA GLY A 356 42.02 -15.02 -29.35
C GLY A 356 42.65 -16.29 -29.91
N ASP A 357 42.10 -17.45 -29.58
CA ASP A 357 42.61 -18.74 -30.05
C ASP A 357 42.46 -18.88 -31.56
N ALA A 358 41.36 -18.38 -32.14
CA ALA A 358 41.17 -18.37 -33.59
C ALA A 358 42.25 -17.50 -34.28
N LEU A 359 42.50 -16.29 -33.80
CA LEU A 359 43.53 -15.42 -34.37
C LEU A 359 44.93 -16.01 -34.20
N SER A 360 45.22 -16.65 -33.06
CA SER A 360 46.49 -17.34 -32.83
C SER A 360 46.68 -18.53 -33.79
N ALA A 361 45.61 -19.28 -34.06
CA ALA A 361 45.65 -20.35 -35.05
C ALA A 361 45.89 -19.80 -36.47
N ALA A 362 45.20 -18.72 -36.87
CA ALA A 362 45.45 -18.08 -38.15
C ALA A 362 46.91 -17.57 -38.27
N ASP A 363 47.45 -16.96 -37.22
CA ASP A 363 48.82 -16.46 -37.15
C ASP A 363 49.86 -17.59 -37.29
N THR A 364 49.63 -18.73 -36.64
CA THR A 364 50.46 -19.93 -36.79
C THR A 364 50.47 -20.40 -38.25
N GLU A 365 49.32 -20.37 -38.91
CA GLU A 365 49.21 -20.78 -40.31
C GLU A 365 49.87 -19.81 -41.27
N PHE A 366 49.79 -18.50 -41.02
CA PHE A 366 50.57 -17.51 -41.76
C PHE A 366 52.07 -17.73 -41.58
N THR A 367 52.51 -18.07 -40.37
CA THR A 367 53.91 -18.40 -40.07
C THR A 367 54.35 -19.65 -40.85
N ASN A 368 53.51 -20.70 -40.91
CA ASN A 368 53.82 -21.90 -41.69
C ASN A 368 53.95 -21.60 -43.19
N ILE A 369 53.05 -20.78 -43.74
CA ILE A 369 53.12 -20.34 -45.14
C ILE A 369 54.41 -19.56 -45.40
N TYR A 370 54.76 -18.64 -44.51
CA TYR A 370 55.99 -17.85 -44.59
C TYR A 370 57.23 -18.76 -44.63
N ASN A 371 57.31 -19.75 -43.75
CA ASN A 371 58.40 -20.73 -43.72
C ASN A 371 58.46 -21.59 -45.00
N ASN A 372 57.31 -22.03 -45.51
CA ASN A 372 57.24 -22.79 -46.77
C ASN A 372 57.76 -21.97 -47.96
N PHE A 373 57.39 -20.69 -48.06
CA PHE A 373 57.94 -19.79 -49.09
C PHE A 373 59.46 -19.60 -48.93
N GLY A 374 59.96 -19.53 -47.70
CA GLY A 374 61.39 -19.52 -47.42
C GLY A 374 62.10 -20.76 -47.98
N SER A 375 61.56 -21.96 -47.73
CA SER A 375 62.13 -23.20 -48.26
C SER A 375 62.09 -23.28 -49.80
N VAL A 376 60.99 -22.84 -50.43
CA VAL A 376 60.91 -22.76 -51.90
C VAL A 376 61.96 -21.80 -52.46
N TYR A 377 62.17 -20.66 -51.80
CA TYR A 377 63.20 -19.70 -52.21
C TYR A 377 64.61 -20.30 -52.19
N GLU A 378 64.94 -21.07 -51.14
CA GLU A 378 66.21 -21.80 -51.05
C GLU A 378 66.34 -22.88 -52.14
N GLN A 379 65.31 -23.72 -52.33
CA GLN A 379 65.29 -24.75 -53.37
C GLN A 379 65.43 -24.16 -54.79
N MET A 380 64.82 -23.00 -55.06
CA MET A 380 65.01 -22.30 -56.33
C MET A 380 66.44 -21.77 -56.50
N GLY A 381 67.12 -21.42 -55.40
CA GLY A 381 68.53 -21.08 -55.37
C GLY A 381 69.42 -22.28 -55.75
N GLU A 382 69.18 -23.43 -55.14
CA GLU A 382 69.88 -24.69 -55.44
C GLU A 382 69.64 -25.14 -56.87
N LEU A 383 68.39 -25.18 -57.34
CA LEU A 383 68.08 -25.53 -58.73
C LEU A 383 68.80 -24.61 -59.74
N ARG A 384 68.91 -23.31 -59.43
CA ARG A 384 69.68 -22.40 -60.27
C ARG A 384 71.17 -22.75 -60.29
N SER A 385 71.73 -23.19 -59.16
CA SER A 385 73.11 -23.68 -59.08
C SER A 385 73.28 -24.96 -59.91
N ASP A 386 72.42 -25.95 -59.73
CA ASP A 386 72.44 -27.21 -60.47
C ASP A 386 72.35 -26.98 -61.98
N VAL A 387 71.45 -26.09 -62.42
CA VAL A 387 71.33 -25.72 -63.83
C VAL A 387 72.62 -25.07 -64.37
N LYS A 388 73.29 -24.23 -63.57
CA LYS A 388 74.58 -23.67 -63.97
C LYS A 388 75.65 -24.76 -64.12
N ASN A 389 75.70 -25.66 -63.15
CA ASN A 389 76.66 -26.76 -63.11
C ASN A 389 76.44 -27.74 -64.25
N VAL A 390 75.21 -28.21 -64.47
CA VAL A 390 74.82 -29.05 -65.61
C VAL A 390 75.11 -28.37 -66.94
N GLY A 391 74.81 -27.07 -67.07
CA GLY A 391 75.12 -26.28 -68.26
C GLY A 391 76.63 -26.29 -68.58
N ALA A 392 77.47 -26.07 -67.57
CA ALA A 392 78.93 -26.09 -67.71
C ALA A 392 79.45 -27.51 -68.03
N LEU A 393 78.99 -28.52 -67.30
CA LEU A 393 79.34 -29.95 -67.48
C LEU A 393 78.99 -30.45 -68.89
N SER A 394 77.78 -30.11 -69.37
CA SER A 394 77.28 -30.49 -70.68
C SER A 394 78.03 -29.77 -71.81
N SER A 395 78.34 -28.48 -71.62
CA SER A 395 79.17 -27.70 -72.55
C SER A 395 80.57 -28.31 -72.71
N ALA A 396 81.17 -28.76 -71.60
CA ALA A 396 82.45 -29.45 -71.60
C ALA A 396 82.37 -30.84 -72.29
N LEU A 397 81.37 -31.67 -71.97
CA LEU A 397 81.21 -33.00 -72.57
C LEU A 397 80.87 -32.97 -74.07
N SER A 398 79.94 -32.11 -74.49
CA SER A 398 79.56 -31.92 -75.91
C SER A 398 80.75 -31.51 -76.78
N GLY A 399 81.73 -30.87 -76.14
CA GLY A 399 82.93 -30.45 -76.81
C GLY A 399 84.00 -31.53 -77.01
N LEU A 400 83.85 -32.72 -76.44
CA LEU A 400 84.75 -33.85 -76.66
C LEU A 400 84.57 -34.38 -78.09
N LYS A 401 85.39 -33.86 -79.00
CA LYS A 401 85.35 -34.24 -80.42
C LYS A 401 86.49 -35.20 -80.74
N PRO A 402 86.18 -36.45 -81.15
CA PRO A 402 87.20 -37.38 -81.61
C PRO A 402 87.85 -36.86 -82.89
N ILE A 403 89.17 -37.06 -83.01
CA ILE A 403 89.89 -36.85 -84.26
C ILE A 403 89.59 -38.00 -85.24
N GLN A 404 89.95 -37.80 -86.50
CA GLN A 404 89.67 -38.76 -87.58
C GLN A 404 90.22 -40.16 -87.28
N TYR A 405 89.57 -41.18 -87.86
CA TYR A 405 89.92 -42.59 -87.69
C TYR A 405 91.37 -42.89 -88.11
N ASP A 406 92.13 -43.54 -87.23
CA ASP A 406 93.46 -44.10 -87.50
C ASP A 406 93.44 -45.62 -87.22
N PRO A 407 93.64 -46.49 -88.22
CA PRO A 407 93.56 -47.95 -88.05
C PRO A 407 94.64 -48.54 -87.13
N VAL A 408 95.74 -47.83 -86.87
CA VAL A 408 96.81 -48.29 -85.97
C VAL A 408 96.62 -47.76 -84.54
N ARG A 409 95.81 -46.70 -84.37
CA ARG A 409 95.51 -46.06 -83.08
C ARG A 409 94.00 -45.81 -82.93
N PRO A 410 93.19 -46.87 -82.74
CA PRO A 410 91.73 -46.76 -82.69
C PRO A 410 91.19 -46.07 -81.43
N SER A 411 91.99 -45.97 -80.36
CA SER A 411 91.62 -45.32 -79.10
C SER A 411 92.15 -43.89 -79.00
N GLN A 412 91.35 -42.97 -78.49
CA GLN A 412 91.68 -41.55 -78.31
C GLN A 412 91.26 -41.08 -76.93
N ILE A 413 92.04 -40.16 -76.37
CA ILE A 413 91.72 -39.45 -75.13
C ILE A 413 91.47 -37.99 -75.49
N MET A 414 90.42 -37.41 -74.94
CA MET A 414 89.94 -36.07 -75.22
C MET A 414 89.85 -35.29 -73.91
N ALA A 415 90.15 -33.99 -73.96
CA ALA A 415 89.94 -33.07 -72.86
C ALA A 415 89.27 -31.79 -73.38
N ARG A 416 88.33 -31.23 -72.61
CA ARG A 416 87.58 -30.02 -73.00
C ARG A 416 87.24 -29.19 -71.78
N PHE A 417 87.26 -27.87 -71.94
CA PHE A 417 86.74 -26.93 -70.97
C PHE A 417 85.37 -26.40 -71.43
N GLY A 418 84.41 -26.34 -70.51
CA GLY A 418 83.08 -25.80 -70.75
C GLY A 418 82.73 -24.75 -69.71
N ASN A 419 82.00 -23.71 -70.13
CA ASN A 419 81.52 -22.66 -69.25
C ASN A 419 80.03 -22.42 -69.51
N TYR A 420 79.26 -22.16 -68.46
CA TYR A 420 77.90 -21.66 -68.56
C TYR A 420 77.64 -20.67 -67.43
N ARG A 421 77.39 -19.41 -67.82
CA ARG A 421 77.36 -18.25 -66.91
C ARG A 421 78.68 -18.15 -66.13
N ASP A 422 78.62 -18.23 -64.80
CA ASP A 422 79.70 -18.09 -63.84
C ASP A 422 80.32 -19.43 -63.40
N THR A 423 79.80 -20.57 -63.86
CA THR A 423 80.37 -21.89 -63.57
C THR A 423 81.14 -22.44 -64.76
N TRP A 424 82.34 -22.97 -64.48
CA TRP A 424 83.11 -23.76 -65.44
C TRP A 424 83.27 -25.23 -65.03
N ALA A 425 83.51 -26.08 -66.03
CA ALA A 425 83.74 -27.51 -65.89
C ALA A 425 84.84 -28.01 -66.84
N LEU A 426 85.53 -29.07 -66.40
CA LEU A 426 86.53 -29.80 -67.17
C LEU A 426 85.98 -31.19 -67.52
N ALA A 427 86.05 -31.56 -68.79
CA ALA A 427 85.65 -32.88 -69.28
C ALA A 427 86.87 -33.67 -69.77
N LEU A 428 86.87 -34.96 -69.48
CA LEU A 428 87.80 -35.97 -70.00
C LEU A 428 86.99 -37.10 -70.65
N GLY A 429 87.38 -37.54 -71.83
CA GLY A 429 86.68 -38.63 -72.50
C GLY A 429 87.59 -39.53 -73.30
N VAL A 430 87.05 -40.70 -73.61
CA VAL A 430 87.68 -41.71 -74.43
C VAL A 430 86.78 -42.02 -75.63
N ALA A 431 87.37 -42.17 -76.79
CA ALA A 431 86.69 -42.67 -77.98
C ALA A 431 87.46 -43.86 -78.53
N HIS A 432 86.76 -44.92 -78.91
CA HIS A 432 87.34 -46.12 -79.51
C HIS A 432 86.60 -46.46 -80.80
N TYR A 433 87.32 -46.48 -81.92
CA TYR A 433 86.80 -46.92 -83.20
C TYR A 433 86.90 -48.44 -83.31
N VAL A 434 85.76 -49.13 -83.18
CA VAL A 434 85.67 -50.59 -83.38
C VAL A 434 85.88 -50.93 -84.86
N ARG A 435 85.37 -50.08 -85.75
CA ARG A 435 85.52 -50.14 -87.21
C ARG A 435 85.57 -48.71 -87.78
N GLU A 436 85.95 -48.54 -89.06
CA GLU A 436 86.03 -47.21 -89.70
C GLU A 436 84.69 -46.46 -89.68
N ASP A 437 83.59 -47.22 -89.70
CA ASP A 437 82.20 -46.77 -89.72
C ASP A 437 81.53 -46.79 -88.34
N PHE A 438 82.18 -47.34 -87.31
CA PHE A 438 81.59 -47.45 -85.98
C PHE A 438 82.55 -47.04 -84.86
N MET A 439 82.11 -46.06 -84.08
CA MET A 439 82.82 -45.53 -82.91
C MET A 439 81.95 -45.63 -81.66
N VAL A 440 82.58 -46.01 -80.56
CA VAL A 440 82.05 -45.90 -79.20
C VAL A 440 82.80 -44.77 -78.51
N HIS A 441 82.11 -43.89 -77.77
CA HIS A 441 82.75 -42.88 -76.95
C HIS A 441 82.08 -42.78 -75.58
N ALA A 442 82.87 -42.39 -74.58
CA ALA A 442 82.41 -42.11 -73.23
C ALA A 442 83.18 -40.93 -72.67
N GLY A 443 82.53 -40.10 -71.85
CA GLY A 443 83.13 -38.93 -71.24
C GLY A 443 82.65 -38.73 -69.82
N VAL A 444 83.48 -38.11 -69.00
CA VAL A 444 83.14 -37.62 -67.67
C VAL A 444 83.53 -36.15 -67.59
N SER A 445 82.77 -35.34 -66.85
CA SER A 445 83.13 -33.96 -66.56
C SER A 445 82.94 -33.65 -65.09
N ILE A 446 83.68 -32.65 -64.60
CA ILE A 446 83.62 -32.18 -63.22
C ILE A 446 83.65 -30.64 -63.20
N THR A 447 82.83 -30.03 -62.36
CA THR A 447 82.84 -28.58 -62.11
C THR A 447 83.87 -28.23 -61.05
N HIS A 448 84.24 -26.96 -60.97
CA HIS A 448 85.10 -26.46 -59.89
C HIS A 448 84.47 -26.51 -58.48
N HIS A 449 83.17 -26.82 -58.41
CA HIS A 449 82.43 -27.06 -57.16
C HIS A 449 82.29 -28.56 -56.83
N GLY A 450 82.86 -29.46 -57.65
CA GLY A 450 82.92 -30.89 -57.36
C GLY A 450 81.75 -31.73 -57.88
N GLU A 451 80.77 -31.12 -58.54
CA GLU A 451 79.72 -31.87 -59.25
C GLU A 451 80.25 -32.51 -60.53
N SER A 452 79.73 -33.68 -60.89
CA SER A 452 80.19 -34.43 -62.05
C SER A 452 79.05 -34.94 -62.93
N MET A 453 79.37 -35.19 -64.19
CA MET A 453 78.46 -35.77 -65.18
C MET A 453 79.21 -36.81 -66.01
N ALA A 454 78.51 -37.82 -66.52
CA ALA A 454 79.06 -38.78 -67.46
C ALA A 454 78.14 -38.95 -68.67
N ASN A 455 78.71 -39.18 -69.85
CA ASN A 455 77.98 -39.57 -71.04
C ASN A 455 78.65 -40.76 -71.74
N ALA A 456 77.86 -41.49 -72.51
CA ALA A 456 78.35 -42.54 -73.41
C ALA A 456 77.49 -42.55 -74.67
N GLY A 457 78.11 -42.82 -75.82
CA GLY A 457 77.45 -42.74 -77.10
C GLY A 457 78.06 -43.66 -78.15
N LEU A 458 77.21 -43.99 -79.12
CA LEU A 458 77.55 -44.80 -80.29
C LEU A 458 77.39 -43.91 -81.52
N THR A 459 78.39 -43.93 -82.41
CA THR A 459 78.38 -43.14 -83.64
C THR A 459 78.62 -44.06 -84.83
N TRP A 460 77.70 -44.05 -85.79
CA TRP A 460 77.81 -44.79 -87.05
C TRP A 460 77.92 -43.85 -88.25
N LYS A 461 78.86 -44.10 -89.16
CA LYS A 461 78.94 -43.40 -90.45
C LYS A 461 78.06 -44.12 -91.47
N ILE A 462 77.18 -43.38 -92.15
CA ILE A 462 76.24 -43.94 -93.15
C ILE A 462 76.65 -43.42 -94.54
N GLY A 463 76.96 -44.35 -95.46
CA GLY A 463 77.37 -44.05 -96.85
C GLY A 463 77.75 -45.31 -97.64
N LYS A 464 77.64 -45.30 -98.97
CA LYS A 464 77.92 -46.46 -99.85
C LYS A 464 79.43 -46.63 -100.07
N LYS A 465 79.90 -47.88 -100.10
CA LYS A 465 81.34 -48.23 -100.19
C LYS A 465 81.93 -47.98 -101.59
N GLU A 466 81.09 -47.95 -102.63
CA GLU A 466 81.49 -47.80 -104.04
C GLU A 466 82.17 -46.47 -104.36
N ASP A 467 81.91 -45.40 -103.58
CA ASP A 467 82.58 -44.09 -103.74
C ASP A 467 83.92 -43.98 -102.98
N LYS A 468 84.28 -44.97 -102.14
CA LYS A 468 85.54 -44.96 -101.35
C LYS A 468 86.74 -45.57 -102.07
N ASP A 469 86.50 -46.41 -103.07
CA ASP A 469 87.55 -47.12 -103.80
C ASP A 469 88.10 -46.31 -104.99
N ALA A 470 87.44 -45.21 -105.38
CA ALA A 470 87.93 -44.23 -106.36
C ALA A 470 88.94 -43.22 -105.78
N ILE A 471 89.19 -43.24 -104.46
CA ILE A 471 90.15 -42.35 -103.79
C ILE A 471 91.46 -43.12 -103.56
N PRO A 472 92.60 -42.71 -104.16
CA PRO A 472 93.87 -43.42 -104.02
C PRO A 472 94.29 -43.58 -102.55
N ALA A 473 94.82 -44.76 -102.17
CA ALA A 473 95.18 -45.12 -100.79
C ALA A 473 96.11 -44.13 -100.05
N ARG A 474 96.81 -43.27 -100.80
CA ARG A 474 97.69 -42.21 -100.28
C ARG A 474 96.96 -40.98 -99.71
N TYR A 475 95.68 -40.77 -100.03
CA TYR A 475 94.84 -39.69 -99.48
C TYR A 475 94.06 -40.12 -98.22
N ARG A 476 94.17 -41.39 -97.80
CA ARG A 476 93.50 -41.92 -96.60
C ARG A 476 94.24 -41.60 -95.28
N LYS A 477 95.49 -41.11 -95.33
CA LYS A 477 96.31 -40.76 -94.16
C LYS A 477 96.20 -39.27 -93.78
N GLY A 478 94.99 -38.81 -93.47
CA GLY A 478 94.75 -37.52 -92.84
C GLY A 478 95.24 -36.26 -93.61
N PRO A 479 94.95 -35.06 -93.08
CA PRO A 479 95.17 -33.80 -93.81
C PRO A 479 96.64 -33.46 -94.09
N ILE A 480 97.59 -34.09 -93.39
CA ILE A 480 99.02 -33.78 -93.52
C ILE A 480 99.66 -34.49 -94.73
N GLY A 481 99.09 -35.62 -95.18
CA GLY A 481 99.62 -36.37 -96.34
C GLY A 481 99.30 -35.74 -97.70
N SER A 482 98.17 -35.02 -97.83
CA SER A 482 97.73 -34.44 -99.10
C SER A 482 98.51 -33.18 -99.51
N VAL A 483 99.06 -32.44 -98.55
CA VAL A 483 99.82 -31.19 -98.83
C VAL A 483 101.24 -31.49 -99.33
N TYR A 484 101.88 -32.53 -98.80
CA TYR A 484 103.22 -32.94 -99.24
C TYR A 484 103.26 -33.48 -100.68
N VAL A 485 102.14 -34.02 -101.18
CA VAL A 485 102.06 -34.57 -102.54
C VAL A 485 101.87 -33.46 -103.58
N MET A 486 101.17 -32.37 -103.25
CA MET A 486 101.10 -31.18 -104.12
C MET A 486 102.41 -30.39 -104.20
N GLN A 487 103.20 -30.35 -103.12
CA GLN A 487 104.52 -29.71 -103.15
C GLN A 487 105.56 -30.49 -103.96
N LYS A 488 105.39 -31.81 -104.09
CA LYS A 488 106.28 -32.67 -104.88
C LYS A 488 105.94 -32.67 -106.38
N GLU A 489 104.67 -32.56 -106.76
CA GLU A 489 104.26 -32.37 -108.16
C GLU A 489 104.51 -30.95 -108.69
N ASN A 490 104.55 -29.92 -107.83
CA ASN A 490 104.88 -28.55 -108.25
C ASN A 490 106.40 -28.25 -108.35
N ALA A 491 107.27 -29.10 -107.81
CA ALA A 491 108.73 -28.88 -107.82
C ALA A 491 109.45 -29.46 -109.05
N GLU A 492 108.82 -30.35 -109.83
CA GLU A 492 109.37 -30.91 -111.08
C GLU A 492 108.91 -30.15 -112.34
N LEU A 493 108.10 -29.10 -112.22
CA LEU A 493 107.49 -28.37 -113.35
C LEU A 493 107.92 -26.89 -113.51
N ALA A 494 108.99 -26.41 -112.86
CA ALA A 494 109.48 -25.06 -113.11
C ALA A 494 110.99 -24.86 -112.90
N GLY A 495 111.70 -24.58 -114.00
CA GLY A 495 112.87 -23.70 -114.05
C GLY A 495 112.83 -22.92 -115.38
N PRO A 496 113.67 -21.89 -115.63
CA PRO A 496 114.24 -20.89 -114.73
C PRO A 496 113.87 -19.44 -115.16
N GLY A 497 113.75 -18.49 -114.21
CA GLY A 497 113.57 -17.06 -114.47
C GLY A 497 113.52 -16.25 -113.17
N GLY A 498 114.28 -15.14 -113.10
CA GLY A 498 114.66 -14.38 -111.90
C GLY A 498 113.52 -13.89 -111.00
N LEU A 499 113.70 -13.80 -109.68
CA LEU A 499 114.52 -12.81 -108.94
C LEU A 499 114.05 -11.35 -109.18
N ASP A 500 113.12 -10.87 -108.36
CA ASP A 500 113.26 -9.76 -107.38
C ASP A 500 111.87 -9.60 -106.69
N GLY A 501 111.73 -9.72 -105.37
CA GLY A 501 111.70 -8.59 -104.44
C GLY A 501 110.43 -7.72 -104.62
N ALA A 502 109.60 -7.39 -103.63
CA ALA A 502 109.48 -7.62 -102.20
C ALA A 502 108.19 -6.89 -101.76
N ARG A 503 107.48 -7.40 -100.73
CA ARG A 503 106.68 -6.65 -99.70
C ARG A 503 105.58 -5.68 -100.18
N ASP A 504 104.40 -5.54 -99.60
CA ASP A 504 103.71 -5.87 -98.35
C ASP A 504 102.23 -5.95 -98.76
N GLY A 505 101.32 -6.75 -98.20
CA GLY A 505 101.00 -6.90 -96.79
C GLY A 505 99.55 -6.42 -96.57
N GLY A 506 98.72 -7.25 -95.95
CA GLY A 506 97.48 -6.81 -95.30
C GLY A 506 96.17 -7.36 -95.86
N ASP A 507 95.75 -8.51 -95.31
CA ASP A 507 94.40 -9.06 -95.17
C ASP A 507 93.23 -8.40 -95.93
N GLU A 508 92.75 -9.13 -96.93
CA GLU A 508 91.35 -9.13 -97.34
C GLU A 508 90.52 -9.92 -96.31
N GLY A 509 89.46 -9.33 -95.78
CA GLY A 509 88.13 -9.81 -96.11
C GLY A 509 87.51 -10.61 -94.97
N PHE A 510 86.20 -10.66 -94.75
CA PHE A 510 85.11 -10.29 -95.62
C PHE A 510 83.85 -10.02 -94.77
N ALA A 511 82.97 -9.21 -95.37
CA ALA A 511 81.55 -8.98 -95.11
C ALA A 511 80.81 -10.04 -94.26
N GLY A 512 79.79 -9.70 -93.46
CA GLY A 512 78.84 -8.61 -93.59
C GLY A 512 77.40 -9.17 -93.64
N SER A 513 76.46 -8.32 -93.22
CA SER A 513 74.99 -8.37 -93.46
C SER A 513 74.07 -9.09 -92.45
N GLY A 514 72.92 -8.43 -92.22
CA GLY A 514 71.66 -8.99 -91.71
C GLY A 514 71.47 -8.85 -90.19
N ASN A 515 70.86 -7.81 -89.62
CA ASN A 515 69.57 -7.14 -89.83
C ASN A 515 68.34 -7.88 -89.22
N CYS A 516 67.61 -7.09 -88.41
CA CYS A 516 66.20 -7.15 -87.99
C CYS A 516 65.64 -8.20 -87.01
N GLY A 517 64.92 -7.68 -86.00
CA GLY A 517 63.71 -8.26 -85.41
C GLY A 517 63.84 -8.67 -83.94
N THR A 518 63.59 -7.77 -82.98
CA THR A 518 62.32 -7.68 -82.18
C THR A 518 61.98 -8.95 -81.39
N GLU A 519 62.03 -8.88 -80.06
CA GLU A 519 60.88 -8.78 -79.14
C GLU A 519 61.33 -9.04 -77.69
N GLY A 520 60.60 -8.45 -76.74
CA GLY A 520 61.03 -8.27 -75.36
C GLY A 520 61.02 -9.52 -74.49
N PHE A 521 61.67 -9.41 -73.31
CA PHE A 521 61.13 -9.78 -71.99
C PHE A 521 62.16 -9.46 -70.88
N ALA A 522 61.69 -8.74 -69.86
CA ALA A 522 61.98 -8.82 -68.41
C ALA A 522 63.42 -8.79 -67.81
N GLY A 523 63.55 -7.90 -66.80
CA GLY A 523 64.53 -7.91 -65.69
C GLY A 523 64.68 -6.49 -65.10
N SER A 524 63.84 -6.05 -64.14
CA SER A 524 63.94 -6.16 -62.65
C SER A 524 65.17 -5.46 -62.04
N PRO A 525 65.20 -5.04 -60.75
CA PRO A 525 64.15 -4.85 -59.73
C PRO A 525 64.25 -3.46 -59.02
N THR A 526 63.32 -3.09 -58.11
CA THR A 526 63.59 -2.40 -56.81
C THR A 526 62.31 -2.01 -56.05
N GLY A 527 62.33 -2.19 -54.72
CA GLY A 527 61.38 -1.62 -53.74
C GLY A 527 60.15 -2.50 -53.46
N ARG A 528 59.93 -3.15 -52.29
CA ARG A 528 59.83 -2.64 -50.90
C ARG A 528 59.03 -1.33 -50.85
N THR A 529 57.96 -1.15 -50.07
CA THR A 529 57.34 -1.89 -48.97
C THR A 529 55.95 -1.25 -48.74
N GLU A 530 54.99 -2.10 -48.36
CA GLU A 530 53.81 -1.83 -47.52
C GLU A 530 52.84 -0.68 -47.88
N SER A 531 51.71 -1.13 -48.45
CA SER A 531 50.41 -0.48 -48.36
C SER A 531 49.65 -1.09 -47.18
N ALA A 532 49.17 -0.26 -46.25
CA ALA A 532 48.09 -0.61 -45.35
C ALA A 532 46.93 0.37 -45.60
N HIS A 533 45.80 -0.20 -46.00
CA HIS A 533 44.53 0.48 -46.20
C HIS A 533 43.55 -0.08 -45.17
N GLY A 534 42.84 0.79 -44.45
CA GLY A 534 41.77 0.35 -43.54
C GLY A 534 41.25 1.42 -42.58
N GLY A 535 40.46 2.35 -43.13
CA GLY A 535 39.34 3.13 -42.54
C GLY A 535 39.18 3.34 -41.02
N THR A 536 38.85 4.59 -40.66
CA THR A 536 37.60 5.07 -39.99
C THR A 536 37.86 6.52 -39.53
N GLY A 537 36.98 7.49 -39.82
CA GLY A 537 35.92 7.90 -38.88
C GLY A 537 36.03 9.41 -38.60
N THR A 538 34.91 10.10 -38.69
CA THR A 538 34.67 11.57 -38.79
C THR A 538 34.98 12.42 -37.52
N PRO A 539 34.94 13.78 -37.62
CA PRO A 539 35.62 14.72 -36.71
C PRO A 539 34.71 15.38 -35.65
N ALA A 540 35.32 15.90 -34.57
CA ALA A 540 34.74 16.91 -33.67
C ALA A 540 35.84 17.73 -32.97
N ALA A 541 35.92 19.04 -33.24
CA ALA A 541 35.64 20.17 -32.34
C ALA A 541 36.71 20.44 -31.26
N ARG A 542 37.62 21.41 -31.48
CA ARG A 542 37.55 22.85 -31.10
C ARG A 542 37.39 23.11 -29.59
N LEU A 543 38.51 23.51 -28.98
CA LEU A 543 38.61 24.25 -27.72
C LEU A 543 38.27 25.73 -27.97
N GLY A 544 37.41 26.29 -27.13
CA GLY A 544 37.10 27.71 -27.06
C GLY A 544 36.60 28.04 -25.66
N GLU A 545 37.30 28.95 -25.00
CA GLU A 545 37.01 29.46 -23.65
C GLU A 545 35.78 30.39 -23.65
N GLY A 546 35.12 30.54 -22.48
CA GLY A 546 34.00 31.48 -22.24
C GLY A 546 34.45 32.95 -22.22
N PRO A 547 33.65 33.95 -21.71
CA PRO A 547 32.52 33.82 -20.78
C PRO A 547 31.30 34.77 -21.03
N VAL A 548 30.40 34.83 -20.03
CA VAL A 548 29.46 35.92 -19.60
C VAL A 548 27.96 35.85 -20.01
N GLY A 549 27.09 35.62 -18.99
CA GLY A 549 26.02 36.56 -18.59
C GLY A 549 24.54 36.28 -18.93
N GLY A 550 23.68 36.19 -17.90
CA GLY A 550 22.38 36.89 -17.87
C GLY A 550 21.07 36.09 -17.84
N GLU A 551 20.40 36.10 -16.67
CA GLU A 551 18.94 36.25 -16.38
C GLU A 551 17.89 35.39 -17.13
N SER A 552 17.09 34.54 -16.44
CA SER A 552 15.88 34.82 -15.62
C SER A 552 14.55 34.66 -16.39
N ILE A 553 13.53 34.19 -15.66
CA ILE A 553 12.07 34.21 -15.92
C ILE A 553 11.40 32.92 -16.49
N ARG A 554 10.91 32.11 -15.54
CA ARG A 554 9.48 31.78 -15.28
C ARG A 554 8.47 31.56 -16.45
N ASN A 555 7.83 30.38 -16.36
CA ASN A 555 6.37 30.13 -16.34
C ASN A 555 5.62 29.67 -17.61
N HIS A 556 4.78 28.65 -17.35
CA HIS A 556 3.42 28.39 -17.84
C HIS A 556 3.12 27.33 -18.92
N MET A 557 2.39 26.33 -18.42
CA MET A 557 1.41 25.40 -18.99
C MET A 557 0.71 25.78 -20.31
N LYS A 558 0.49 24.76 -21.15
CA LYS A 558 -0.79 24.30 -21.79
C LYS A 558 -0.40 23.20 -22.80
N GLY A 559 -1.00 22.00 -22.89
CA GLY A 559 -2.38 21.62 -22.59
C GLY A 559 -3.27 21.88 -23.81
N ALA A 560 -3.30 20.95 -24.79
CA ALA A 560 -4.34 20.89 -25.82
C ALA A 560 -4.37 19.52 -26.52
N ASP A 561 -5.45 18.78 -26.23
CA ASP A 561 -5.97 17.63 -26.95
C ASP A 561 -6.25 17.93 -28.42
N TRP A 562 -5.97 16.97 -29.31
CA TRP A 562 -6.65 16.85 -30.60
C TRP A 562 -6.99 15.37 -30.89
N ILE A 563 -8.25 15.05 -30.61
CA ILE A 563 -9.00 13.95 -31.23
C ILE A 563 -9.38 14.39 -32.65
N CYS A 564 -9.05 13.57 -33.66
CA CYS A 564 -9.75 13.48 -34.94
C CYS A 564 -9.44 12.14 -35.64
N LEU A 565 -10.35 11.18 -35.51
CA LEU A 565 -10.69 10.17 -36.54
C LEU A 565 -11.68 10.85 -37.52
N PRO A 566 -11.80 10.48 -38.82
CA PRO A 566 -12.19 9.12 -39.20
C PRO A 566 -11.69 8.54 -40.56
N VAL A 567 -11.59 7.20 -40.59
CA VAL A 567 -12.15 6.25 -41.59
C VAL A 567 -11.61 6.19 -43.04
N ARG A 568 -11.16 4.96 -43.38
CA ARG A 568 -11.12 4.18 -44.66
C ARG A 568 -9.69 3.75 -45.05
N ALA A 569 -9.38 2.58 -45.60
CA ALA A 569 -10.06 1.30 -45.84
C ALA A 569 -9.00 0.40 -46.53
N PHE A 570 -9.02 -0.92 -46.29
CA PHE A 570 -8.45 -2.02 -47.11
C PHE A 570 -6.96 -1.96 -47.55
N SER A 571 -6.14 -2.94 -47.15
CA SER A 571 -5.92 -4.16 -47.96
C SER A 571 -4.95 -5.13 -47.28
N PHE A 572 -5.28 -6.41 -47.34
CA PHE A 572 -4.42 -7.56 -47.05
C PHE A 572 -3.40 -7.75 -48.20
N VAL A 573 -2.23 -8.33 -47.92
CA VAL A 573 -1.63 -9.53 -48.58
C VAL A 573 -0.13 -9.64 -48.24
N LEU A 574 0.20 -10.81 -47.68
CA LEU A 574 1.48 -11.52 -47.51
C LEU A 574 2.62 -10.88 -46.69
#